data_AF-R9R484-F1
#
_entry.id   AF-R9R484-F1
#
_cell.length_a   1.000
_cell.length_b   1.000
_cell.length_c   1.000
_cell.angle_alpha   90.00
_cell.angle_beta   90.00
_cell.angle_gamma   90.00
#
_symmetry.space_group_name_H-M   'P 1'
#
loop_
_entity.id
_entity.type
_entity.pdbx_description
1 polymer ?
#
loop_
_entity_poly.entity_id
_entity_poly.type
_entity_poly.pdbx_seq_one_letter_code
_entity_poly.pdbx_strand_id
1 'polypeptide(L)' 'VPWHVPCGGVCYGDGNLVFIANDWHTALLPVYLKAYYRDNGMMKYTRSLLVIHNIAHQGRGPLDDFSYVDLPPHYM' A
#
# COMPACT_ATOMS: atom_id res chain seq x y z
N VAL A 1 10.32 -4.53 13.82
CA VAL A 1 11.61 -5.06 13.29
C VAL A 1 11.51 -4.98 11.78
N PRO A 2 12.42 -4.30 11.06
CA PRO A 2 12.33 -4.23 9.60
C PRO A 2 12.31 -5.65 9.02
N TRP A 3 11.39 -5.89 8.09
CA TRP A 3 11.20 -7.18 7.43
C TRP A 3 12.39 -7.43 6.50
N HIS A 4 13.46 -8.01 7.02
CA HIS A 4 14.61 -8.43 6.22
C HIS A 4 14.27 -9.72 5.48
N VAL A 5 13.78 -9.60 4.25
CA VAL A 5 13.80 -10.73 3.31
C VAL A 5 15.25 -10.87 2.81
N PRO A 6 15.93 -12.01 3.01
CA PRO A 6 17.32 -12.18 2.63
C PRO A 6 17.45 -12.31 1.11
N CYS A 7 17.51 -11.17 0.41
CA CYS A 7 17.73 -11.09 -1.04
C CYS A 7 19.23 -10.93 -1.37
N GLY A 8 20.08 -11.86 -0.90
CA GLY A 8 21.50 -11.87 -1.28
C GLY A 8 22.35 -10.72 -0.73
N GLY A 9 21.98 -10.16 0.43
CA GLY A 9 22.76 -9.11 1.11
C GLY A 9 22.26 -7.68 0.88
N VAL A 10 21.21 -7.49 0.08
CA VAL A 10 20.52 -6.19 -0.06
C VAL A 10 19.21 -6.23 0.72
N CYS A 11 18.96 -5.21 1.55
CA CYS A 11 17.68 -5.06 2.23
C CYS A 11 16.57 -4.81 1.19
N TYR A 12 15.68 -5.79 1.00
CA TYR A 12 14.51 -5.65 0.15
C TYR A 12 13.57 -4.60 0.77
N GLY A 13 13.10 -3.64 -0.05
CA GLY A 13 12.05 -2.73 0.36
C GLY A 13 12.44 -1.26 0.49
N ASP A 14 13.53 -0.94 1.16
CA ASP A 14 13.75 0.46 1.58
C ASP A 14 14.39 1.38 0.52
N GLY A 15 15.20 0.86 -0.40
CA GLY A 15 15.97 1.68 -1.35
C GLY A 15 15.49 1.66 -2.80
N ASN A 16 15.03 0.52 -3.30
CA ASN A 16 14.65 0.36 -4.71
C ASN A 16 13.48 -0.63 -4.89
N LEU A 17 12.36 -0.37 -4.22
CA LEU A 17 11.14 -1.17 -4.35
C LEU A 17 10.03 -0.37 -5.06
N VAL A 18 9.30 -1.04 -5.93
CA VAL A 18 8.05 -0.54 -6.52
C VAL A 18 6.99 -1.62 -6.34
N PHE A 19 5.87 -1.27 -5.72
CA PHE A 19 4.68 -2.10 -5.72
C PHE A 19 3.82 -1.81 -6.95
N ILE A 20 3.25 -2.86 -7.54
CA ILE A 20 2.26 -2.76 -8.61
C ILE A 20 0.92 -3.22 -8.01
N ALA A 21 0.01 -2.27 -7.79
CA ALA A 21 -1.35 -2.52 -7.38
C ALA A 21 -2.21 -2.71 -8.63
N ASN A 22 -2.77 -3.90 -8.80
CA ASN A 22 -3.63 -4.26 -9.92
C ASN A 22 -5.10 -4.13 -9.49
N ASP A 23 -5.80 -3.17 -10.11
CA ASP A 23 -7.21 -2.84 -9.90
C ASP A 23 -7.63 -2.60 -8.43
N TRP A 24 -8.94 -2.45 -8.24
CA TRP A 24 -9.57 -2.11 -6.97
C TRP A 24 -9.21 -3.05 -5.82
N HIS A 25 -9.01 -4.34 -6.10
CA HIS A 25 -8.67 -5.35 -5.09
C HIS A 25 -7.42 -5.00 -4.29
N THR A 26 -6.47 -4.28 -4.90
CA THR A 26 -5.20 -3.90 -4.26
C THR A 26 -5.00 -2.38 -4.19
N ALA A 27 -6.04 -1.59 -4.52
CA ALA A 27 -5.95 -0.14 -4.60
C ALA A 27 -5.67 0.55 -3.25
N LEU A 28 -5.87 -0.13 -2.11
CA LEU A 28 -5.51 0.37 -0.79
C LEU A 28 -4.01 0.27 -0.46
N LEU A 29 -3.23 -0.51 -1.21
CA LEU A 29 -1.78 -0.64 -1.01
C LEU A 29 -1.04 0.70 -0.91
N PRO A 30 -1.20 1.67 -1.84
CA PRO A 30 -0.54 2.98 -1.72
C PRO A 30 -0.97 3.76 -0.47
N VAL A 31 -2.20 3.55 0.00
CA VAL A 31 -2.73 4.20 1.21
C VAL A 31 -2.05 3.63 2.46
N TYR A 32 -1.99 2.30 2.59
CA TYR A 32 -1.28 1.65 3.69
C TYR A 32 0.22 1.94 3.68
N LEU A 33 0.85 1.95 2.49
CA LEU A 33 2.26 2.31 2.33
C LEU A 33 2.54 3.70 2.91
N LYS A 34 1.62 4.65 2.74
CA LYS A 34 1.73 5.97 3.37
C LYS A 34 1.45 5.91 4.87
N ALA A 35 0.25 5.46 5.24
CA ALA A 35 -0.29 5.55 6.60
C ALA A 35 0.57 4.83 7.65
N TYR A 36 1.08 3.65 7.31
CA TYR A 36 1.77 2.79 8.28
C TYR A 36 3.28 2.77 8.11
N TYR A 37 3.80 2.99 6.90
CA TYR A 37 5.24 2.87 6.65
C TYR A 37 5.90 4.23 6.44
N ARG A 38 5.53 4.95 5.38
CA ARG A 38 6.23 6.19 4.98
C ARG A 38 6.16 7.26 6.06
N ASP A 39 4.98 7.49 6.64
CA ASP A 39 4.78 8.52 7.66
C ASP A 39 5.42 8.13 9.02
N ASN A 40 5.77 6.84 9.19
CA ASN A 40 6.53 6.31 10.34
C ASN A 40 8.03 6.11 10.03
N GLY A 41 8.52 6.68 8.93
CA GLY A 41 9.93 6.68 8.57
C GLY A 41 10.48 5.37 8.00
N MET A 42 9.61 4.41 7.67
CA MET A 42 9.95 3.16 6.99
C MET A 42 9.65 3.27 5.49
N MET A 43 10.33 2.51 4.62
CA MET A 43 9.98 2.41 3.19
C MET A 43 9.93 3.77 2.47
N LYS A 44 10.77 4.73 2.90
CA LYS A 44 10.72 6.14 2.48
C LYS A 44 10.86 6.30 0.96
N TYR A 45 11.67 5.46 0.32
CA TYR A 45 11.93 5.51 -1.12
C TYR A 45 11.12 4.48 -1.92
N THR A 46 10.31 3.66 -1.26
CA THR A 46 9.40 2.74 -1.93
C THR A 46 8.33 3.52 -2.69
N ARG A 47 8.03 3.07 -3.91
CA ARG A 47 7.00 3.65 -4.79
C ARG A 47 5.87 2.65 -5.02
N SER A 48 4.76 3.15 -5.54
CA SER A 48 3.60 2.34 -5.91
C SER A 48 3.01 2.81 -7.23
N LEU A 49 2.58 1.89 -8.07
CA LEU A 49 1.86 2.14 -9.31
C LEU A 49 0.50 1.45 -9.24
N LEU A 50 -0.58 2.17 -9.57
CA LEU A 50 -1.90 1.57 -9.77
C LEU A 50 -2.10 1.27 -11.25
N VAL A 51 -2.37 0.02 -11.58
CA VAL A 51 -2.67 -0.46 -12.93
C VAL A 51 -4.15 -0.80 -12.99
N ILE A 52 -4.87 -0.15 -13.89
CA ILE A 52 -6.31 -0.33 -14.09
C ILE A 52 -6.51 -1.20 -15.31
N HIS A 53 -7.04 -2.42 -15.13
CA HIS A 53 -7.41 -3.31 -16.23
C HIS A 53 -8.88 -3.18 -16.57
N ASN A 54 -9.73 -2.74 -15.63
CA ASN A 54 -11.14 -2.53 -15.89
C ASN A 54 -11.75 -1.39 -15.05
N ILE A 55 -12.06 -0.27 -15.71
CA ILE A 55 -12.63 0.93 -15.07
C ILE A 55 -14.05 0.73 -14.52
N ALA A 56 -14.76 -0.32 -14.95
CA ALA A 56 -16.10 -0.62 -14.46
C ALA A 56 -16.09 -1.14 -13.01
N HIS A 57 -14.98 -1.73 -12.54
CA HIS A 57 -14.88 -2.30 -11.19
C HIS A 57 -14.00 -1.44 -10.29
N GLN A 58 -14.62 -0.73 -9.34
CA GLN A 58 -13.95 0.34 -8.57
C GLN A 58 -13.83 0.07 -7.07
N GLY A 59 -14.33 -1.08 -6.58
CA GLY A 59 -14.30 -1.39 -5.14
C GLY A 59 -15.14 -0.44 -4.28
N ARG A 60 -16.28 0.03 -4.82
CA ARG A 60 -17.22 0.88 -4.07
C ARG A 60 -17.95 0.04 -3.03
N GLY A 61 -17.96 0.51 -1.79
CA GLY A 61 -18.72 -0.06 -0.67
C GLY A 61 -19.35 1.03 0.20
N PRO A 62 -20.26 0.66 1.11
CA PRO A 62 -20.80 1.56 2.14
C PRO A 62 -19.68 2.21 2.98
N LEU A 63 -19.92 3.44 3.45
CA LEU A 63 -18.98 4.12 4.35
C LEU A 63 -18.81 3.39 5.69
N ASP A 64 -19.86 2.74 6.18
CA ASP A 64 -19.86 1.98 7.43
C ASP A 64 -18.82 0.85 7.41
N ASP A 65 -18.47 0.36 6.22
CA ASP A 65 -17.45 -0.69 6.05
C ASP A 65 -16.02 -0.16 6.22
N PHE A 66 -15.80 1.16 6.32
CA PHE A 66 -14.47 1.73 6.55
C PHE A 66 -13.82 1.18 7.82
N SER A 67 -14.61 0.85 8.84
CA SER A 67 -14.12 0.23 10.07
C SER A 67 -13.40 -1.11 9.84
N TYR A 68 -13.66 -1.81 8.73
CA TYR A 68 -13.01 -3.08 8.38
C TYR A 68 -11.71 -2.94 7.58
N VAL A 69 -11.38 -1.76 7.07
CA VAL A 69 -10.16 -1.57 6.26
C VAL A 69 -8.94 -1.16 7.09
N ASP A 70 -9.03 -1.17 8.42
CA ASP A 70 -7.88 -0.93 9.32
C ASP A 70 -7.08 0.34 8.92
N LEU A 71 -7.77 1.45 8.68
CA LEU A 71 -7.15 2.76 8.44
C LEU A 71 -7.49 3.73 9.57
N PRO A 72 -6.58 4.67 9.90
CA PRO A 72 -6.89 5.71 10.88
C PRO A 72 -8.11 6.55 10.45
N PRO A 73 -8.94 7.04 11.39
CA PRO A 73 -10.17 7.78 11.05
C PRO A 73 -9.99 9.02 10.17
N HIS A 74 -8.80 9.63 10.15
CA HIS A 74 -8.52 10.81 9.31
C HIS A 74 -8.30 10.49 7.82
N TYR A 75 -8.36 9.21 7.43
CA TYR A 75 -8.38 8.77 6.03
C TYR A 75 -9.80 8.61 5.46
N MET A 76 -10.82 8.80 6.30
CA MET A 76 -12.22 8.95 5.89
C MET A 76 -12.45 10.36 5.35
#